data_AF-A0A898IM16-F1
#
_entry.id   AF-A0A898IM16-F1
#
_cell.length_a   1.000
_cell.length_b   1.000
_cell.length_c   1.000
_cell.angle_alpha   90.00
_cell.angle_beta   90.00
_cell.angle_gamma   90.00
#
_symmetry.space_group_name_H-M   'P 1'
#
loop_
_entity.id
_entity.type
_entity.pdbx_description
1 polymer ?
#
loop_
_entity_poly.entity_id
_entity_poly.type
_entity_poly.pdbx_seq_one_letter_code
_entity_poly.pdbx_strand_id
1 'polypeptide(L)'
;MTPAHLLVLAAVCVSFLAASAIPPQPLSHCQFKKMIKCTVSKSLSWRSFVDYGCYCGKGGSGTPVDELDRCCQTHDNCYTAAGKHPDCNHFWERPFTKRYSYTCSEGTLTCTDKKDKCAAFVCNCDRVAANCFAKAPAVPTFSHSRCLTNTQP
;
A
#
# COMPACT_ATOMS: atom_id res chain seq x y z
N MET A 1 -32.46 11.93 35.67
CA MET A 1 -32.03 11.31 34.40
C MET A 1 -33.15 10.37 33.97
N THR A 2 -33.78 10.62 32.82
CA THR A 2 -34.87 9.76 32.33
C THR A 2 -34.29 8.48 31.69
N PRO A 3 -35.05 7.37 31.65
CA PRO A 3 -34.61 6.13 30.98
C PRO A 3 -34.17 6.36 29.52
N ALA A 4 -34.74 7.36 28.83
CA ALA A 4 -34.31 7.78 27.50
C ALA A 4 -32.86 8.29 27.46
N HIS A 5 -32.40 9.02 28.48
CA HIS A 5 -31.01 9.48 28.55
C HIS A 5 -30.01 8.32 28.75
N LEU A 6 -30.37 7.29 29.51
CA LEU A 6 -29.52 6.09 29.65
C LEU A 6 -29.40 5.33 28.34
N LEU A 7 -30.50 5.20 27.58
CA LEU A 7 -30.50 4.53 26.28
C LEU A 7 -29.63 5.28 25.25
N VAL A 8 -29.69 6.62 25.25
CA VAL A 8 -28.85 7.45 24.37
C VAL A 8 -27.37 7.32 24.75
N LEU A 9 -27.03 7.37 26.04
CA LEU A 9 -25.64 7.19 26.49
C LEU A 9 -25.10 5.80 26.14
N ALA A 10 -25.89 4.74 26.31
CA ALA A 10 -25.50 3.38 25.95
C ALA A 10 -25.24 3.25 24.43
N ALA A 11 -26.11 3.80 23.59
CA ALA A 11 -25.93 3.77 22.14
C ALA A 11 -24.67 4.53 21.68
N VAL A 12 -24.37 5.68 22.28
CA VAL A 12 -23.13 6.43 22.01
C VAL A 12 -21.90 5.62 22.43
N CYS A 13 -21.90 5.00 23.60
CA CYS A 13 -20.80 4.14 24.06
C CYS A 13 -20.55 2.94 23.13
N VAL A 14 -21.61 2.25 22.68
CA VAL A 14 -21.51 1.13 21.74
C VAL A 14 -20.93 1.59 20.39
N SER A 15 -21.31 2.79 19.93
CA SER A 15 -20.79 3.38 18.69
C SER A 15 -19.29 3.72 18.79
N PHE A 16 -18.84 4.26 19.92
CA PHE A 16 -17.41 4.55 20.15
C PHE A 16 -16.55 3.29 20.27
N LEU A 17 -17.06 2.23 20.92
CA LEU A 17 -16.37 0.94 21.03
C LEU A 17 -16.23 0.23 19.68
N ALA A 18 -17.20 0.38 18.77
CA ALA A 18 -17.10 -0.16 17.43
C ALA A 18 -16.03 0.56 16.57
N ALA A 19 -15.87 1.88 16.76
CA ALA A 19 -14.88 2.67 16.02
C ALA A 19 -13.42 2.36 16.42
N SER A 20 -13.16 1.98 17.67
CA SER A 20 -11.82 1.58 18.13
C SER A 20 -11.38 0.19 17.65
N ALA A 21 -12.30 -0.61 17.10
CA ALA A 21 -12.01 -1.94 16.57
C ALA A 21 -11.42 -1.93 15.14
N ILE A 22 -11.39 -0.78 14.46
CA ILE A 22 -10.75 -0.66 13.14
C ILE A 22 -9.25 -0.41 13.35
N PRO A 23 -8.36 -1.36 13.03
CA PRO A 23 -6.93 -1.11 13.14
C PRO A 23 -6.56 0.07 12.24
N PRO A 24 -5.79 1.06 12.74
CA PRO A 24 -5.35 2.17 11.90
C PRO A 24 -4.58 1.62 10.70
N GLN A 25 -4.89 2.12 9.51
CA GLN A 25 -4.17 1.66 8.32
C GLN A 25 -2.67 1.96 8.49
N PRO A 26 -1.80 1.04 8.04
CA PRO A 26 -0.37 1.25 8.16
C PRO A 26 0.04 2.57 7.50
N LEU A 27 0.83 3.37 8.19
CA LEU A 27 1.09 4.76 7.80
C LEU A 27 1.81 4.86 6.45
N SER A 28 2.70 3.91 6.13
CA SER A 28 3.39 3.87 4.82
C SER A 28 2.41 3.57 3.68
N HIS A 29 1.42 2.71 3.94
CA HIS A 29 0.41 2.34 2.95
C HIS A 29 -0.45 3.56 2.55
N CYS A 30 -0.72 4.47 3.50
CA CYS A 30 -1.36 5.76 3.21
C CYS A 30 -0.46 6.69 2.38
N GLN A 31 0.85 6.68 2.61
CA GLN A 31 1.81 7.48 1.83
C GLN A 31 1.96 6.92 0.41
N PHE A 32 2.03 5.60 0.25
CA PHE A 32 2.06 4.96 -1.06
C PHE A 32 0.82 5.28 -1.90
N LYS A 33 -0.38 5.21 -1.31
CA LYS A 33 -1.62 5.66 -1.98
C LYS A 33 -1.54 7.09 -2.49
N LYS A 34 -0.90 7.99 -1.76
CA LYS A 34 -0.69 9.38 -2.19
C LYS A 34 0.35 9.49 -3.30
N MET A 35 1.40 8.66 -3.28
CA MET A 35 2.37 8.57 -4.37
C MET A 35 1.71 8.08 -5.67
N ILE A 36 0.90 7.03 -5.62
CA ILE A 36 0.14 6.55 -6.78
C ILE A 36 -0.73 7.68 -7.35
N LYS A 37 -1.50 8.37 -6.48
CA LYS A 37 -2.32 9.53 -6.91
C LYS A 37 -1.51 10.70 -7.48
N CYS A 38 -0.23 10.82 -7.13
CA CYS A 38 0.64 11.84 -7.70
C CYS A 38 0.96 11.54 -9.16
N THR A 39 1.27 10.27 -9.48
CA THR A 39 1.85 9.87 -10.77
C THR A 39 0.80 9.46 -11.79
N VAL A 40 -0.32 8.88 -11.35
CA VAL A 40 -1.38 8.40 -12.25
C VAL A 40 -2.35 9.51 -12.61
N SER A 41 -3.01 9.39 -13.78
CA SER A 41 -4.06 10.33 -14.20
C SER A 41 -5.16 10.45 -13.13
N LYS A 42 -5.70 11.67 -12.96
CA LYS A 42 -6.81 11.95 -12.02
C LYS A 42 -8.06 11.11 -12.27
N SER A 43 -8.22 10.56 -13.47
CA SER A 43 -9.33 9.66 -13.83
C SER A 43 -9.18 8.24 -13.28
N LEU A 44 -7.98 7.84 -12.86
CA LEU A 44 -7.72 6.51 -12.31
C LEU A 44 -7.79 6.53 -10.79
N SER A 45 -8.58 5.62 -10.24
CA SER A 45 -8.64 5.39 -8.80
C SER A 45 -7.45 4.55 -8.36
N TRP A 46 -6.87 4.81 -7.19
CA TRP A 46 -5.85 3.93 -6.61
C TRP A 46 -6.34 2.48 -6.46
N ARG A 47 -7.67 2.29 -6.37
CA ARG A 47 -8.31 0.97 -6.31
C ARG A 47 -8.07 0.11 -7.56
N SER A 48 -7.71 0.73 -8.69
CA SER A 48 -7.35 0.01 -9.91
C SER A 48 -6.01 -0.73 -9.82
N PHE A 49 -5.23 -0.49 -8.76
CA PHE A 49 -3.88 -1.06 -8.57
C PHE A 49 -3.81 -1.98 -7.34
N VAL A 50 -4.95 -2.38 -6.77
CA VAL A 50 -5.02 -3.31 -5.64
C VAL A 50 -5.97 -4.46 -5.94
N ASP A 51 -5.73 -5.59 -5.30
CA ASP A 51 -6.42 -6.86 -5.51
C ASP A 51 -6.47 -7.24 -7.01
N TYR A 52 -5.33 -7.11 -7.68
CA TYR A 52 -5.15 -7.34 -9.11
C TYR A 52 -4.05 -8.37 -9.38
N GLY A 53 -4.24 -9.22 -10.39
CA GLY A 53 -3.24 -10.18 -10.82
C GLY A 53 -2.79 -11.12 -9.69
N CYS A 54 -1.48 -11.36 -9.63
CA CYS A 54 -0.85 -12.31 -8.73
C CYS A 54 -0.04 -11.68 -7.60
N TYR A 55 0.29 -10.40 -7.72
CA TYR A 55 1.17 -9.68 -6.80
C TYR A 55 0.58 -8.35 -6.33
N CYS A 56 -0.37 -7.74 -7.04
CA CYS A 56 -0.96 -6.47 -6.57
C CYS A 56 -1.97 -6.71 -5.45
N GLY A 57 -1.51 -7.05 -4.25
CA GLY A 57 -2.35 -7.40 -3.12
C GLY A 57 -1.54 -7.84 -1.90
N LYS A 58 -2.16 -8.61 -1.01
CA LYS A 58 -1.45 -9.18 0.15
C LYS A 58 -0.69 -10.44 -0.26
N GLY A 59 0.64 -10.35 -0.28
CA GLY A 59 1.50 -11.45 -0.73
C GLY A 59 1.50 -11.56 -2.25
N GLY A 60 2.01 -12.67 -2.79
CA GLY A 60 1.96 -12.92 -4.22
C GLY A 60 2.81 -14.11 -4.63
N SER A 61 2.42 -14.79 -5.71
CA SER A 61 3.13 -15.96 -6.21
C SER A 61 2.74 -16.29 -7.66
N GLY A 62 3.59 -17.04 -8.34
CA GLY A 62 3.36 -17.44 -9.73
C GLY A 62 3.99 -16.47 -10.74
N THR A 63 3.44 -16.44 -11.94
CA THR A 63 3.93 -15.57 -13.02
C THR A 63 3.07 -14.30 -13.11
N PRO A 64 3.65 -13.08 -13.15
CA PRO A 64 2.89 -11.86 -13.33
C PRO A 64 2.04 -11.90 -14.60
N VAL A 65 0.78 -11.50 -14.49
CA VAL A 65 -0.20 -11.65 -15.59
C VAL A 65 -0.07 -10.56 -16.65
N ASP A 66 0.52 -9.41 -16.27
CA ASP A 66 0.85 -8.29 -17.16
C ASP A 66 1.93 -7.37 -16.55
N GLU A 67 2.13 -6.22 -17.17
CA GLU A 67 3.09 -5.21 -16.73
C GLU A 67 2.74 -4.56 -15.39
N LEU A 68 1.45 -4.36 -15.09
CA LEU A 68 1.04 -3.82 -13.79
C LEU A 68 1.38 -4.81 -12.68
N ASP A 69 1.05 -6.08 -12.88
CA ASP A 69 1.32 -7.14 -11.92
C ASP A 69 2.84 -7.34 -11.72
N ARG A 70 3.65 -7.13 -12.77
CA ARG A 70 5.11 -7.13 -12.67
C ARG A 70 5.66 -5.95 -11.86
N CYS A 71 5.03 -4.77 -11.94
CA CYS A 71 5.33 -3.65 -11.04
C CYS A 71 5.10 -4.05 -9.58
N CYS A 72 3.99 -4.75 -9.29
CA CYS A 72 3.66 -5.22 -7.94
C CYS A 72 4.63 -6.30 -7.44
N GLN A 73 5.00 -7.27 -8.28
CA GLN A 73 6.04 -8.26 -7.94
C GLN A 73 7.36 -7.58 -7.55
N THR A 74 7.74 -6.55 -8.31
CA THR A 74 8.96 -5.78 -8.03
C THR A 74 8.84 -5.03 -6.70
N HIS A 75 7.67 -4.46 -6.40
CA HIS A 75 7.39 -3.79 -5.13
C HIS A 75 7.46 -4.74 -3.93
N ASP A 76 6.84 -5.92 -4.04
CA ASP A 76 6.90 -6.98 -3.02
C ASP A 76 8.33 -7.44 -2.74
N ASN A 77 9.13 -7.63 -3.79
CA ASN A 77 10.55 -7.96 -3.67
C ASN A 77 11.33 -6.84 -2.97
N CYS A 78 11.03 -5.58 -3.30
CA CYS A 78 11.65 -4.42 -2.66
C CYS A 78 11.30 -4.35 -1.17
N TYR A 79 10.04 -4.57 -0.81
CA TYR A 79 9.59 -4.64 0.59
C TYR A 79 10.22 -5.82 1.34
N THR A 80 10.36 -6.98 0.69
CA THR A 80 11.08 -8.12 1.26
C THR A 80 12.53 -7.80 1.56
N ALA A 81 13.22 -7.09 0.65
CA ALA A 81 14.58 -6.63 0.85
C ALA A 81 14.68 -5.59 1.97
N ALA A 82 13.76 -4.61 2.00
CA ALA A 82 13.69 -3.60 3.05
C ALA A 82 13.44 -4.23 4.43
N GLY A 83 12.54 -5.22 4.55
CA GLY A 83 12.30 -5.94 5.80
C GLY A 83 13.48 -6.78 6.31
N LYS A 84 14.48 -7.06 5.45
CA LYS A 84 15.73 -7.75 5.81
C LYS A 84 16.89 -6.78 6.04
N HIS A 85 16.69 -5.48 5.78
CA HIS A 85 17.75 -4.49 5.87
C HIS A 85 18.13 -4.25 7.34
N PRO A 86 19.43 -4.17 7.69
CA PRO A 86 19.85 -4.02 9.09
C PRO A 86 19.37 -2.72 9.74
N ASP A 87 19.20 -1.66 8.94
CA ASP A 87 18.63 -0.39 9.39
C ASP A 87 17.09 -0.40 9.51
N CYS A 88 16.42 -1.50 9.15
CA CYS A 88 14.96 -1.71 9.26
C CYS A 88 14.63 -2.85 10.24
N ASN A 89 15.32 -2.90 11.38
CA ASN A 89 15.32 -4.07 12.25
C ASN A 89 14.18 -4.10 13.27
N HIS A 90 13.46 -3.00 13.46
CA HIS A 90 12.40 -2.90 14.44
C HIS A 90 11.01 -3.13 13.83
N PHE A 91 10.05 -3.63 14.61
CA PHE A 91 8.71 -3.95 14.10
C PHE A 91 8.03 -2.75 13.44
N TRP A 92 8.15 -1.55 14.04
CA TRP A 92 7.62 -0.30 13.50
C TRP A 92 8.37 0.22 12.26
N GLU A 93 9.56 -0.31 12.00
CA GLU A 93 10.37 0.02 10.83
C GLU A 93 10.13 -0.93 9.65
N ARG A 94 9.23 -1.90 9.80
CA ARG A 94 8.80 -2.73 8.68
C ARG A 94 8.22 -1.85 7.58
N PRO A 95 8.37 -2.25 6.31
CA PRO A 95 7.97 -1.42 5.17
C PRO A 95 6.52 -0.94 5.22
N PHE A 96 5.60 -1.73 5.77
CA PHE A 96 4.20 -1.37 5.91
C PHE A 96 3.94 -0.29 6.99
N THR A 97 4.80 -0.16 8.00
CA THR A 97 4.58 0.78 9.13
C THR A 97 5.54 1.96 9.12
N LYS A 98 6.66 1.88 8.39
CA LYS A 98 7.69 2.92 8.34
C LYS A 98 7.15 4.18 7.69
N ARG A 99 7.15 5.29 8.42
CA ARG A 99 6.92 6.63 7.82
C ARG A 99 8.18 7.11 7.13
N TYR A 100 7.98 7.83 6.03
CA TYR A 100 9.06 8.46 5.28
C TYR A 100 8.65 9.86 4.77
N SER A 101 9.60 10.61 4.23
CA SER A 101 9.45 11.96 3.70
C SER A 101 9.64 11.95 2.19
N TYR A 102 8.72 12.61 1.48
CA TYR A 102 8.79 12.75 0.03
C TYR A 102 8.09 14.03 -0.44
N THR A 103 8.38 14.44 -1.67
CA THR A 103 7.67 15.51 -2.38
C THR A 103 7.00 14.96 -3.64
N CYS A 104 5.92 15.64 -4.04
CA CYS A 104 5.21 15.43 -5.30
C CYS A 104 5.06 16.80 -5.97
N SER A 105 5.62 16.96 -7.15
CA SER A 105 5.47 18.16 -7.97
C SER A 105 5.21 17.76 -9.41
N GLU A 106 4.03 18.11 -9.94
CA GLU A 106 3.65 17.83 -11.34
C GLU A 106 3.86 16.36 -11.75
N GLY A 107 3.44 15.43 -10.89
CA GLY A 107 3.62 13.98 -11.13
C GLY A 107 5.03 13.44 -10.88
N THR A 108 5.98 14.29 -10.49
CA THR A 108 7.34 13.89 -10.15
C THR A 108 7.47 13.64 -8.65
N LEU A 109 7.89 12.43 -8.29
CA LEU A 109 8.12 12.01 -6.91
C LEU A 109 9.62 12.05 -6.54
N THR A 110 9.93 12.64 -5.39
CA THR A 110 11.29 12.65 -4.83
C THR A 110 11.26 12.26 -3.36
N CYS A 111 12.01 11.21 -2.99
CA CYS A 111 12.24 10.83 -1.59
C CYS A 111 13.25 11.77 -0.95
N THR A 112 12.96 12.28 0.26
CA THR A 112 13.74 13.35 0.90
C THR A 112 14.39 12.96 2.22
N ASP A 113 14.17 11.75 2.73
CA ASP A 113 14.89 11.27 3.91
C ASP A 113 16.37 11.05 3.59
N LYS A 114 17.24 11.77 4.31
CA LYS A 114 18.70 11.67 4.16
C LYS A 114 19.40 10.92 5.29
N LYS A 115 18.76 10.87 6.47
CA LYS A 115 19.34 10.33 7.70
C LYS A 115 18.83 8.92 8.00
N ASP A 116 17.53 8.72 7.86
CA ASP A 116 16.89 7.44 8.11
C ASP A 116 16.94 6.59 6.85
N LYS A 117 17.90 5.66 6.82
CA LYS A 117 18.14 4.78 5.68
C LYS A 117 16.97 3.85 5.41
N CYS A 118 16.25 3.41 6.46
CA CYS A 118 15.08 2.58 6.29
C CYS A 118 13.92 3.36 5.66
N ALA A 119 13.66 4.57 6.14
CA ALA A 119 12.65 5.45 5.57
C ALA A 119 12.96 5.76 4.10
N ALA A 120 14.21 6.09 3.79
CA ALA A 120 14.66 6.32 2.42
C ALA A 120 14.48 5.07 1.54
N PHE A 121 14.78 3.87 2.04
CA PHE A 121 14.65 2.64 1.29
C PHE A 121 13.17 2.33 0.97
N VAL A 122 12.30 2.34 1.98
CA VAL A 122 10.86 2.10 1.81
C VAL A 122 10.23 3.15 0.88
N CYS A 123 10.58 4.43 1.05
CA CYS A 123 10.14 5.50 0.16
C CYS A 123 10.51 5.22 -1.30
N ASN A 124 11.73 4.74 -1.55
CA ASN A 124 12.18 4.43 -2.90
C ASN A 124 11.44 3.24 -3.51
N CYS A 125 11.11 2.21 -2.72
CA CYS A 125 10.24 1.12 -3.17
C CYS A 125 8.89 1.67 -3.67
N ASP A 126 8.23 2.51 -2.85
CA ASP A 126 6.91 3.09 -3.16
C ASP A 126 6.97 4.04 -4.35
N ARG A 127 8.03 4.87 -4.44
CA ARG A 127 8.26 5.78 -5.56
C ARG A 127 8.40 5.04 -6.89
N VAL A 128 9.23 4.00 -6.92
CA VAL A 128 9.47 3.21 -8.13
C VAL A 128 8.18 2.50 -8.57
N ALA A 129 7.45 1.92 -7.62
CA ALA A 129 6.16 1.28 -7.90
C ALA A 129 5.12 2.27 -8.45
N ALA A 130 4.96 3.44 -7.82
CA ALA A 130 4.02 4.47 -8.27
C ALA A 130 4.35 4.99 -9.68
N ASN A 131 5.63 5.17 -10.00
CA ASN A 131 6.08 5.53 -11.35
C ASN A 131 5.85 4.40 -12.37
N CYS A 132 5.96 3.15 -11.94
CA CYS A 132 5.69 1.98 -12.78
C CYS A 132 4.18 1.89 -13.11
N PHE A 133 3.32 2.07 -12.11
CA PHE A 133 1.86 2.05 -12.28
C PHE A 133 1.37 3.14 -13.24
N ALA A 134 2.01 4.31 -13.25
CA ALA A 134 1.66 5.41 -14.17
C ALA A 134 1.96 5.10 -15.64
N LYS A 135 2.84 4.12 -15.92
CA LYS A 135 3.20 3.67 -17.27
C LYS A 135 2.42 2.43 -17.70
N ALA A 136 1.85 1.69 -16.74
CA ALA A 136 1.05 0.52 -17.05
C ALA A 136 -0.24 0.96 -17.77
N PRO A 137 -0.72 0.18 -18.75
CA PRO A 137 -2.00 0.46 -19.40
C PRO A 137 -3.11 0.58 -18.37
N ALA A 138 -4.10 1.45 -18.62
CA ALA A 138 -5.31 1.48 -17.82
C ALA A 138 -6.04 0.14 -17.99
N VAL A 139 -5.80 -0.79 -17.07
CA VAL A 139 -6.40 -2.12 -17.12
C VAL A 139 -7.91 -2.00 -16.87
N PRO A 140 -8.75 -2.52 -17.78
CA PRO A 140 -10.17 -2.66 -17.52
C PRO A 140 -10.36 -3.50 -16.25
N THR A 141 -11.21 -3.01 -15.38
CA THR A 141 -11.48 -3.55 -14.04
C THR A 141 -11.74 -5.06 -14.05
N PHE A 142 -11.14 -5.74 -13.07
CA PHE A 142 -11.37 -7.12 -12.66
C PHE A 142 -11.04 -8.20 -13.70
N SER A 143 -9.78 -8.67 -13.64
CA SER A 143 -9.52 -10.09 -13.85
C SER A 143 -8.72 -10.60 -12.65
N HIS A 144 -9.40 -11.28 -11.71
CA HIS A 144 -8.76 -12.29 -10.86
C HIS A 144 -8.21 -13.35 -11.80
N SER A 145 -7.04 -13.08 -12.36
CA SER A 145 -6.35 -13.99 -13.25
C SER A 145 -5.86 -15.15 -12.39
N ARG A 146 -6.18 -16.39 -12.77
CA ARG A 146 -5.64 -17.57 -12.08
C ARG A 146 -4.13 -17.52 -12.21
N CYS A 147 -3.46 -17.22 -11.11
CA CYS A 147 -2.01 -17.26 -11.03
C CYS A 147 -1.56 -18.67 -11.31
N LEU A 148 -0.82 -18.86 -12.41
CA LEU A 148 -0.16 -20.12 -12.67
C LEU A 148 0.92 -20.26 -11.59
N THR A 149 0.61 -21.05 -10.56
CA THR A 149 1.64 -21.54 -9.65
C THR A 149 2.44 -22.56 -10.44
N ASN A 150 3.78 -22.47 -10.43
CA ASN A 150 4.67 -23.48 -11.01
C ASN A 150 4.63 -24.80 -10.21
N THR A 151 3.44 -25.30 -9.92
CA THR A 151 3.18 -26.59 -9.30
C THR A 151 2.17 -27.34 -10.16
N GLN A 152 2.67 -27.96 -11.22
CA GLN A 152 2.13 -29.22 -11.74
C GLN A 152 3.33 -30.16 -11.99
N PRO A 153 3.12 -31.47 -11.81
CA PRO A 153 3.96 -32.40 -11.03
C PRO A 153 5.39 -32.60 -11.51
#